data_AF-A0A2D6ME97-F1
#
_entry.id   AF-A0A2D6ME97-F1
#
_cell.length_a   1.000
_cell.length_b   1.000
_cell.length_c   1.000
_cell.angle_alpha   90.00
_cell.angle_beta   90.00
_cell.angle_gamma   90.00
#
_symmetry.space_group_name_H-M   'P 1'
#
loop_
_entity.id
_entity.type
_entity.pdbx_description
1 polymer ?
#
loop_
_entity_poly.entity_id
_entity_poly.type
_entity_poly.pdbx_seq_one_letter_code
_entity_poly.pdbx_strand_id
1 'polypeptide(L)' 'MKVGDLVRCKFQPRSGGYDLAKDRLLPMKHIIENQLGIIVKEDNCYRDTPRFRVLFTHIGYEHTLVQTVLERIYESR' A
#
# COMPACT_ATOMS: atom_id res chain seq x y z
N MET A 1 1.77 8.22 -9.66
CA MET A 1 1.01 6.98 -9.45
C MET A 1 -0.43 7.37 -9.30
N LYS A 2 -1.36 6.55 -9.80
CA LYS A 2 -2.80 6.80 -9.72
C LYS A 2 -3.59 5.51 -9.52
N VAL A 3 -4.87 5.62 -9.18
CA VAL A 3 -5.80 4.48 -9.17
C VAL A 3 -5.72 3.71 -10.50
N GLY A 4 -5.63 2.38 -10.40
CA GLY A 4 -5.47 1.45 -11.51
C GLY A 4 -4.01 1.16 -11.89
N ASP A 5 -3.02 1.91 -11.41
CA ASP A 5 -1.62 1.58 -11.66
C ASP A 5 -1.22 0.27 -10.96
N LEU A 6 -0.51 -0.60 -11.69
CA LEU A 6 0.18 -1.74 -11.14
C LEU A 6 1.46 -1.27 -10.43
N VAL A 7 1.65 -1.71 -9.20
CA VAL A 7 2.78 -1.32 -8.35
C VAL A 7 3.40 -2.53 -7.66
N ARG A 8 4.71 -2.45 -7.39
CA ARG A 8 5.44 -3.33 -6.48
C ARG A 8 5.67 -2.61 -5.16
N CYS A 9 5.43 -3.28 -4.04
CA CYS A 9 5.81 -2.78 -2.73
C CYS A 9 7.28 -3.14 -2.46
N LYS A 10 8.16 -2.15 -2.24
CA LYS A 10 9.61 -2.35 -2.07
C LYS A 10 10.06 -2.47 -0.62
N PHE A 11 9.13 -2.44 0.33
CA PHE A 11 9.43 -2.40 1.76
C PHE A 11 8.33 -3.10 2.53
N GLN A 12 8.69 -3.91 3.53
CA GLN A 12 7.72 -4.55 4.42
C GLN A 12 7.26 -3.59 5.54
N PRO A 13 5.98 -3.18 5.59
CA PRO A 13 5.47 -2.46 6.74
C PRO A 13 5.54 -3.31 8.01
N ARG A 14 5.89 -2.67 9.12
CA ARG A 14 5.94 -3.33 10.44
C ARG A 14 4.55 -3.51 11.09
N SER A 15 3.57 -2.76 10.60
CA SER A 15 2.21 -2.72 11.15
C SER A 15 1.18 -2.89 10.04
N GLY A 16 0.07 -3.57 10.35
CA GLY A 16 -1.12 -3.70 9.50
C GLY A 16 -1.97 -2.43 9.45
N GLY A 17 -1.73 -1.46 10.34
CA GLY A 17 -2.48 -0.22 10.45
C GLY A 17 -2.51 0.33 11.88
N TYR A 18 -3.33 1.36 12.11
CA TYR A 18 -3.55 1.94 13.44
C TYR A 18 -5.02 1.78 13.84
N ASP A 19 -5.25 1.23 15.03
CA ASP A 19 -6.57 1.15 15.66
C ASP A 19 -6.76 2.39 16.54
N LEU A 20 -7.47 3.39 16.01
CA LEU A 20 -7.73 4.67 16.71
C LEU A 20 -8.55 4.48 17.99
N ALA A 21 -9.42 3.46 18.05
CA ALA A 21 -10.29 3.24 19.20
C ALA A 21 -9.53 2.64 20.40
N LYS A 22 -8.47 1.87 20.12
CA LYS A 22 -7.65 1.20 21.13
C LYS A 22 -6.23 1.76 21.24
N ASP A 23 -5.98 2.86 20.55
CA ASP A 23 -4.70 3.59 20.53
C ASP A 23 -3.48 2.67 20.32
N ARG A 24 -3.55 1.78 19.31
CA ARG A 24 -2.52 0.75 19.10
C ARG A 24 -2.25 0.43 17.64
N LEU A 25 -1.03 -0.02 17.38
CA LEU A 25 -0.64 -0.59 16.09
C LEU A 25 -1.22 -2.00 15.93
N LEU A 26 -1.79 -2.27 14.76
CA LEU A 26 -2.25 -3.61 14.41
C LEU A 26 -1.07 -4.46 13.93
N PRO A 27 -0.97 -5.73 14.34
CA PRO A 27 0.09 -6.61 13.85
C PRO A 27 -0.03 -6.79 12.34
N MET A 28 1.10 -6.84 11.65
CA MET A 28 1.15 -7.10 10.22
C MET A 28 0.83 -8.58 9.96
N LYS A 29 -0.23 -8.85 9.20
CA LYS A 29 -0.70 -10.23 8.94
C LYS A 29 -0.05 -10.88 7.73
N HIS A 30 0.48 -10.08 6.80
CA HIS A 30 0.97 -10.54 5.50
C HIS A 30 2.33 -9.93 5.18
N ILE A 31 3.17 -10.70 4.52
CA ILE A 31 4.38 -10.19 3.88
C ILE A 31 3.95 -9.67 2.50
N ILE A 32 4.13 -8.37 2.28
CA ILE A 32 3.77 -7.69 1.03
C ILE A 32 4.99 -7.07 0.34
N GLU A 33 6.17 -7.13 0.95
CA GLU A 33 7.41 -6.76 0.29
C GLU A 33 7.65 -7.61 -0.97
N ASN A 34 8.07 -6.93 -2.04
CA ASN A 34 8.23 -7.42 -3.40
C ASN A 34 6.95 -7.97 -4.06
N GLN A 35 5.79 -7.84 -3.40
CA GLN A 35 4.51 -8.26 -3.98
C GLN A 35 3.95 -7.18 -4.91
N LEU A 36 3.25 -7.65 -5.95
CA LEU A 36 2.50 -6.82 -6.86
C LEU A 36 1.09 -6.54 -6.31
N GLY A 37 0.64 -5.30 -6.51
CA GLY A 37 -0.70 -4.87 -6.17
C GLY A 37 -1.17 -3.75 -7.09
N ILE A 38 -2.45 -3.42 -6.98
CA ILE A 38 -3.09 -2.38 -7.79
C ILE A 38 -3.51 -1.26 -6.85
N ILE A 39 -3.26 -0.01 -7.23
CA ILE A 39 -3.78 1.13 -6.48
C ILE A 39 -5.30 1.20 -6.66
N VAL A 40 -6.05 1.14 -5.56
CA VAL A 40 -7.53 1.19 -5.55
C VAL A 40 -8.08 2.49 -4.98
N LYS A 41 -7.28 3.24 -4.21
CA LYS A 41 -7.70 4.54 -3.67
C LYS A 41 -6.50 5.46 -3.43
N GLU A 42 -6.70 6.74 -3.66
CA GLU A 42 -5.80 7.81 -3.28
C GLU A 42 -6.27 8.43 -1.96
N ASP A 43 -5.34 8.58 -1.01
CA ASP A 43 -5.58 9.27 0.25
C ASP A 43 -4.90 10.63 0.21
N ASN A 44 -5.71 11.65 -0.07
CA ASN A 44 -5.29 13.04 -0.28
C ASN A 44 -5.18 13.84 1.03
N CYS A 45 -5.29 13.19 2.19
CA CYS A 45 -5.19 13.86 3.49
C CYS A 45 -3.78 14.37 3.81
N TYR A 46 -2.73 13.88 3.12
CA TYR A 46 -1.33 14.21 3.39
C TYR A 46 -0.67 14.85 2.18
N ARG A 47 -0.62 16.20 2.14
CA ARG A 47 -0.09 16.97 1.00
C ARG A 47 1.37 16.65 0.67
N ASP A 48 2.21 16.45 1.69
CA ASP A 48 3.66 16.27 1.51
C ASP A 48 4.08 14.79 1.38
N THR A 49 3.17 13.85 1.63
CA THR A 49 3.47 12.41 1.54
C THR A 49 2.23 11.65 1.09
N PRO A 50 1.94 11.66 -0.23
CA PRO A 50 0.77 10.99 -0.77
C PRO A 50 0.75 9.51 -0.37
N ARG A 51 -0.43 9.07 0.04
CA ARG A 51 -0.71 7.69 0.45
C ARG A 51 -1.68 7.06 -0.53
N PHE A 52 -1.47 5.79 -0.79
CA PHE A 52 -2.28 4.99 -1.70
C PHE A 52 -2.77 3.75 -0.97
N ARG A 53 -4.04 3.40 -1.15
CA ARG A 53 -4.54 2.08 -0.76
C ARG A 53 -4.28 1.13 -1.91
N VAL A 54 -3.55 0.05 -1.63
CA VAL A 54 -3.10 -0.93 -2.62
C VAL A 54 -3.78 -2.26 -2.31
N LEU A 55 -4.39 -2.88 -3.32
CA LEU A 55 -4.96 -4.22 -3.27
C LEU A 55 -3.93 -5.24 -3.79
N PHE A 56 -3.54 -6.16 -2.91
CA PHE A 56 -2.72 -7.34 -3.23
C PHE A 56 -3.66 -8.51 -3.54
N THR A 57 -4.02 -8.66 -4.81
CA THR A 57 -5.09 -9.56 -5.28
C THR A 57 -4.84 -11.03 -4.91
N HIS A 58 -3.58 -11.49 -4.97
CA HIS A 58 -3.20 -12.87 -4.66
C HIS A 58 -3.52 -13.32 -3.22
N ILE A 59 -3.68 -12.37 -2.29
CA ILE A 59 -4.03 -12.63 -0.87
C ILE A 59 -5.30 -11.91 -0.43
N GLY A 60 -6.01 -11.23 -1.33
CA GLY A 60 -7.22 -10.48 -1.01
C GLY A 60 -7.02 -9.40 0.06
N TYR A 61 -5.83 -8.81 0.14
CA TYR A 61 -5.44 -7.89 1.21
C TYR A 61 -5.25 -6.47 0.70
N GLU A 62 -5.76 -5.50 1.43
CA GLU A 62 -5.55 -4.08 1.13
C GLU A 62 -4.68 -3.42 2.20
N HIS A 63 -3.77 -2.56 1.78
CA HIS A 63 -2.91 -1.82 2.69
C HIS A 63 -2.67 -0.40 2.22
N THR A 64 -2.63 0.54 3.17
CA THR A 64 -2.29 1.93 2.88
C THR A 64 -0.77 2.10 2.93
N LEU A 65 -0.19 2.51 1.81
CA LEU A 65 1.25 2.67 1.64
C LEU A 65 1.56 4.10 1.19
N VAL A 66 2.68 4.64 1.66
CA VAL A 66 3.22 5.91 1.15
C VAL A 66 3.81 5.71 -0.24
N GLN A 67 3.81 6.75 -1.08
CA GLN A 67 4.35 6.66 -2.44
C GLN A 67 5.79 6.13 -2.49
N THR A 68 6.62 6.51 -1.53
CA THR A 68 8.06 6.21 -1.51
C THR A 68 8.37 4.71 -1.41
N VAL A 69 7.47 3.91 -0.82
CA VAL A 69 7.62 2.46 -0.71
C VAL A 69 7.04 1.71 -1.91
N LEU A 70 6.46 2.41 -2.88
CA LEU A 70 5.91 1.84 -4.09
C LEU A 70 6.86 2.05 -5.28
N GLU A 71 6.87 1.08 -6.17
CA GLU A 71 7.48 1.16 -7.49
C GLU A 71 6.38 0.94 -8.52
N ARG A 72 6.22 1.88 -9.45
CA ARG A 72 5.25 1.72 -10.53
C ARG A 72 5.83 0.78 -11.57
N ILE A 73 5.07 -0.26 -11.91
CA ILE A 73 5.43 -1.19 -12.98
C ILE A 73 4.82 -0.66 -14.28
N TYR A 74 5.68 -0.45 -15.27
CA TYR A 74 5.24 -0.13 -16.62
C TYR A 74 5.20 -1.42 -17.43
N GLU A 75 4.12 -1.66 -18.17
CA GLU A 75 4.17 -2.63 -19.25
C GLU A 75 4.90 -1.97 -20.42
N SER A 76 6.09 -2.46 -20.73
CA SER A 76 6.74 -2.22 -22.01
C SER A 76 5.96 -3.01 -23.07
N ARG A 77 5.31 -2.31 -24.00
CA ARG A 77 4.76 -2.89 -25.23
C ARG A 77 5.87 -3.26 -26.20
#